data_AF-A0A524HKJ8-F1
#
_entry.id   AF-A0A524HKJ8-F1
#
_cell.length_a   1.000
_cell.length_b   1.000
_cell.length_c   1.000
_cell.angle_alpha   90.00
_cell.angle_beta   90.00
_cell.angle_gamma   90.00
#
_symmetry.space_group_name_H-M   'P 1'
#
loop_
_entity.id
_entity.type
_entity.pdbx_description
1 polymer ?
#
loop_
_entity_poly.entity_id
_entity_poly.type
_entity_poly.pdbx_seq_one_letter_code
_entity_poly.pdbx_strand_id
1 'polypeptide(L)'
;MILNQPGSGWGRLAARVADEIPVTEVDGVWQFRALRHDAAEFGTAVISRVDGERQERRRIYTARYMHILKGRERGKFDAWLEEVGSGPVETLDDLLAGVRRRMEDEEPSPVPVADWFPEPDDPPRKG
;
A
#
# COMPACT_ATOMS: atom_id res chain seq x y z
N MET A 1 -8.79 -6.16 12.97
CA MET A 1 -7.46 -5.83 13.52
C MET A 1 -6.90 -4.75 12.61
N ILE A 2 -6.61 -3.55 13.12
CA ILE A 2 -6.08 -2.45 12.29
C ILE A 2 -4.67 -2.87 11.83
N LEU A 3 -4.53 -3.16 10.53
CA LEU A 3 -3.31 -3.73 9.95
C LEU A 3 -2.14 -2.73 9.96
N ASN A 4 -2.45 -1.43 10.05
CA ASN A 4 -1.49 -0.34 9.88
C ASN A 4 -1.37 0.56 11.10
N GLN A 5 -0.89 -0.02 12.20
CA GLN A 5 -0.52 0.80 13.34
C GLN A 5 0.65 1.73 12.99
N PRO A 6 0.63 2.99 13.48
CA PRO A 6 1.74 3.91 13.34
C PRO A 6 3.07 3.25 13.77
N GLY A 7 4.07 3.32 12.89
CA GLY A 7 5.39 2.72 13.12
C GLY A 7 5.57 1.26 12.66
N SER A 8 4.50 0.57 12.24
CA SER A 8 4.60 -0.72 11.54
C SER A 8 5.18 -0.54 10.13
N GLY A 9 5.67 -1.63 9.51
CA GLY A 9 6.15 -1.59 8.13
C GLY A 9 5.07 -1.08 7.16
N TRP A 10 3.83 -1.52 7.35
CA TRP A 10 2.69 -1.06 6.56
C TRP A 10 2.30 0.38 6.82
N GLY A 11 2.31 0.85 8.07
CA GLY A 11 2.02 2.25 8.38
C GLY A 11 3.05 3.20 7.76
N ARG A 12 4.33 2.81 7.78
CA ARG A 12 5.40 3.57 7.10
C ARG A 12 5.26 3.55 5.58
N LEU A 13 4.86 2.41 4.99
CA LEU A 13 4.56 2.34 3.56
C LEU A 13 3.37 3.24 3.19
N ALA A 14 2.30 3.24 4.00
CA ALA A 14 1.13 4.09 3.78
C ALA A 14 1.51 5.58 3.79
N ALA A 15 2.31 6.02 4.76
CA ALA A 15 2.82 7.39 4.80
C ALA A 15 3.63 7.74 3.54
N ARG A 16 4.55 6.85 3.13
CA ARG A 16 5.37 7.06 1.93
C ARG A 16 4.54 7.17 0.65
N VAL A 17 3.46 6.40 0.56
CA VAL A 17 2.51 6.47 -0.57
C VAL A 17 1.75 7.79 -0.55
N ALA A 18 1.26 8.23 0.62
CA ALA A 18 0.52 9.47 0.76
C ALA A 18 1.35 10.72 0.40
N ASP A 19 2.67 10.64 0.52
CA ASP A 19 3.59 11.68 0.06
C ASP A 19 3.66 11.82 -1.48
N GLU A 20 3.30 10.77 -2.24
CA GLU A 20 3.40 10.72 -3.71
C GLU A 20 2.03 10.77 -4.40
N ILE A 21 1.02 10.18 -3.76
CA ILE A 21 -0.33 10.05 -4.30
C ILE A 21 -1.31 10.68 -3.32
N PRO A 22 -2.11 11.68 -3.76
CA PRO A 22 -3.18 12.23 -2.92
C PRO A 22 -4.14 11.12 -2.47
N VAL A 23 -4.34 10.97 -1.16
CA VAL A 23 -5.21 9.91 -0.60
C VAL A 23 -6.64 10.03 -1.13
N THR A 24 -7.10 11.24 -1.46
CA THR A 24 -8.41 11.50 -2.07
C THR A 24 -8.58 10.88 -3.46
N GLU A 25 -7.48 10.53 -4.12
CA GLU A 25 -7.48 9.88 -5.43
C GLU A 25 -7.31 8.36 -5.32
N VAL A 26 -7.09 7.82 -4.12
CA VAL A 26 -6.97 6.37 -3.91
C VAL A 26 -8.36 5.78 -3.71
N ASP A 27 -8.79 4.93 -4.63
CA ASP A 27 -10.11 4.29 -4.58
C ASP A 27 -10.03 2.79 -4.24
N GLY A 28 -8.84 2.20 -4.21
CA GLY A 28 -8.66 0.78 -3.94
C GLY A 28 -7.29 0.42 -3.41
N VAL A 29 -7.28 -0.57 -2.52
CA VAL A 29 -6.10 -1.05 -1.80
C VAL A 29 -6.20 -2.56 -1.63
N TRP A 30 -5.14 -3.26 -1.99
CA TRP A 30 -5.02 -4.69 -1.73
C TRP A 30 -3.64 -5.00 -1.15
N GLN A 31 -3.59 -5.67 0.00
CA GLN A 31 -2.34 -6.05 0.65
C GLN A 31 -2.08 -7.55 0.46
N PHE A 32 -0.86 -7.90 0.06
CA PHE A 32 -0.36 -9.27 0.18
C PHE A 32 0.08 -9.53 1.62
N ARG A 33 0.24 -10.81 2.00
CA ARG A 33 0.72 -11.09 3.35
C ARG A 33 2.14 -10.52 3.48
N ALA A 34 2.43 -9.90 4.61
CA ALA A 34 3.81 -9.52 4.89
C ALA A 34 4.64 -10.79 5.12
N LEU A 35 5.74 -10.92 4.39
CA LEU A 35 6.68 -12.01 4.55
C LEU A 35 7.74 -11.60 5.56
N ARG A 36 8.00 -12.48 6.52
CA ARG A 36 9.12 -12.33 7.45
C ARG A 36 10.19 -13.33 7.08
N HIS A 37 11.35 -12.83 6.70
CA HIS A 37 12.51 -13.65 6.38
C HIS A 37 13.73 -13.10 7.12
N ASP A 38 14.48 -13.99 7.76
CA ASP A 38 15.60 -13.67 8.64
C ASP A 38 15.29 -12.58 9.69
N ALA A 39 15.78 -11.37 9.44
CA ALA A 39 15.69 -10.20 10.31
C ALA A 39 14.81 -9.09 9.73
N ALA A 40 14.19 -9.29 8.57
CA ALA A 40 13.42 -8.27 7.86
C ALA A 40 11.97 -8.71 7.59
N GLU A 41 11.10 -7.71 7.54
CA GLU A 41 9.72 -7.82 7.10
C GLU A 41 9.59 -7.16 5.72
N PHE A 42 8.95 -7.86 4.80
CA PHE A 42 8.68 -7.41 3.45
C PHE A 42 7.17 -7.36 3.24
N GLY A 43 6.67 -6.26 2.71
CA GLY A 43 5.26 -6.15 2.36
C GLY A 43 5.09 -5.60 0.97
N THR A 44 4.07 -6.10 0.28
CA THR A 44 3.64 -5.66 -1.04
C THR A 44 2.17 -5.31 -1.00
N ALA A 45 1.80 -4.17 -1.57
CA ALA A 45 0.43 -3.78 -1.75
C ALA A 45 0.19 -3.18 -3.13
N VAL A 46 -1.03 -3.33 -3.62
CA VAL A 46 -1.50 -2.73 -4.86
C VAL A 46 -2.42 -1.58 -4.53
N ILE A 47 -2.24 -0.49 -5.25
CA ILE A 47 -2.98 0.77 -5.07
C ILE A 47 -3.67 1.09 -6.39
N SER A 48 -4.98 1.29 -6.33
CA SER A 48 -5.73 1.88 -7.42
C SER A 48 -5.91 3.36 -7.14
N ARG A 49 -5.49 4.18 -8.11
CA ARG A 49 -5.66 5.62 -8.12
C ARG A 49 -6.60 6.00 -9.27
N VAL A 50 -7.61 6.80 -9.00
CA VAL A 50 -8.42 7.44 -10.06
C VAL A 50 -7.69 8.67 -10.60
N ASP A 51 -7.60 8.77 -11.92
CA ASP A 51 -6.94 9.85 -12.64
C ASP A 51 -7.97 10.68 -13.43
N GLY A 52 -7.86 12.01 -13.31
CA GLY A 52 -8.71 13.00 -13.97
C GLY A 52 -10.06 13.31 -13.27
N GLU A 53 -10.63 14.48 -13.59
CA GLU A 53 -11.87 15.02 -12.97
C GLU A 53 -13.09 14.09 -13.10
N ARG A 54 -13.10 13.21 -14.11
CA ARG A 54 -14.21 12.30 -14.41
C ARG A 54 -14.02 10.87 -13.88
N GLN A 55 -12.88 10.56 -13.23
CA GLN A 55 -12.58 9.21 -12.69
C GLN A 55 -12.63 8.09 -13.75
N GLU A 56 -12.40 8.43 -15.02
CA GLU A 56 -12.55 7.52 -16.17
C GLU A 56 -11.34 6.60 -16.37
N ARG A 57 -10.20 6.92 -15.74
CA ARG A 57 -8.98 6.12 -15.83
C ARG A 57 -8.47 5.79 -14.44
N ARG A 58 -8.00 4.56 -14.28
CA ARG A 58 -7.30 4.11 -13.08
C ARG A 58 -5.84 3.87 -13.41
N ARG A 59 -4.98 4.27 -12.48
CA ARG A 59 -3.57 3.92 -12.47
C ARG A 59 -3.32 2.95 -11.33
N ILE A 60 -2.63 1.88 -11.65
CA ILE A 60 -2.32 0.83 -10.70
C ILE A 60 -0.87 0.96 -10.31
N TYR A 61 -0.63 1.09 -9.01
CA TYR A 61 0.69 1.12 -8.42
C TYR A 61 0.93 -0.14 -7.61
N THR A 62 2.16 -0.63 -7.63
CA THR A 62 2.66 -1.60 -6.67
C THR A 62 3.57 -0.86 -5.68
N ALA A 63 3.16 -0.88 -4.42
CA ALA A 63 3.91 -0.34 -3.30
C ALA A 63 4.58 -1.49 -2.54
N ARG A 64 5.87 -1.36 -2.25
CA ARG A 64 6.66 -2.38 -1.55
C ARG A 64 7.47 -1.74 -0.44
N TYR A 65 7.71 -2.49 0.63
CA TYR A 65 8.69 -2.11 1.63
C TYR A 65 9.57 -3.27 2.08
N MET A 66 10.73 -2.91 2.64
CA MET A 66 11.56 -3.76 3.47
C MET A 66 11.79 -3.02 4.80
N HIS A 67 11.54 -3.69 5.92
CA HIS A 67 11.75 -3.15 7.26
C HIS A 67 12.63 -4.09 8.08
N ILE A 68 13.83 -3.65 8.47
CA ILE A 68 14.74 -4.45 9.28
C ILE A 68 14.29 -4.42 10.74
N LEU A 69 13.86 -5.56 11.26
CA LEU A 69 13.29 -5.69 12.62
C LEU A 69 14.35 -6.02 13.69
N LYS A 70 15.48 -6.63 13.31
CA LYS A 70 16.52 -7.13 14.23
C LYS A 70 17.93 -6.89 13.68
N GLY A 71 18.94 -6.93 14.55
CA GLY A 71 20.36 -6.79 14.18
C GLY A 71 20.86 -5.35 14.18
N ARG A 72 22.07 -5.14 13.64
CA ARG A 72 22.78 -3.84 13.68
C ARG A 72 22.07 -2.73 12.89
N GLU A 73 21.40 -3.09 11.79
CA GLU A 73 20.63 -2.16 10.96
C GLU A 73 19.14 -2.09 11.35
N ARG A 74 18.78 -2.54 12.56
CA ARG A 74 17.39 -2.49 13.05
C ARG A 74 16.80 -1.09 12.90
N GLY A 75 15.59 -1.03 12.37
CA GLY A 75 14.84 0.20 12.13
C GLY A 75 15.06 0.81 10.73
N LYS A 76 16.05 0.30 9.97
CA LYS A 76 16.20 0.64 8.55
C LYS A 76 14.95 0.25 7.79
N PHE A 77 14.49 1.16 6.94
CA PHE A 77 13.26 1.03 6.19
C PHE A 77 13.50 1.55 4.78
N ASP A 78 13.20 0.72 3.79
CA ASP A 78 13.25 1.06 2.38
C ASP A 78 11.86 0.82 1.80
N ALA A 79 11.39 1.74 0.94
CA ALA A 79 10.09 1.63 0.29
C ALA A 79 10.17 2.06 -1.17
N TRP A 80 9.36 1.40 -1.99
CA TRP A 80 9.29 1.59 -3.42
C TRP A 80 7.83 1.71 -3.84
N LEU A 81 7.57 2.60 -4.79
CA LEU A 81 6.28 2.78 -5.42
C LEU A 81 6.49 2.79 -6.93
N GLU A 82 5.85 1.87 -7.62
CA GLU A 82 6.00 1.69 -9.06
C GLU A 82 4.64 1.68 -9.75
N GLU A 83 4.47 2.50 -10.77
CA GLU A 83 3.30 2.43 -11.65
C GLU A 83 3.43 1.18 -12.53
N VAL A 84 2.48 0.25 -12.42
CA VAL A 84 2.46 -1.01 -13.17
C VAL A 84 1.68 -0.87 -14.47
N GLY A 85 0.71 0.05 -14.50
CA GLY A 85 -0.07 0.33 -15.69
C GLY A 85 -1.20 1.33 -15.45
N SER A 86 -1.81 1.75 -16.54
CA SER A 86 -3.02 2.58 -16.54
C SER A 86 -4.05 1.98 -17.49
N GLY A 87 -5.32 2.06 -17.11
CA GLY A 87 -6.41 1.48 -17.88
C GLY A 87 -7.79 1.96 -17.44
N PRO A 88 -8.83 1.72 -18.25
CA PRO A 88 -10.21 1.87 -17.82
C PRO A 88 -10.53 0.87 -16.69
N VAL A 89 -11.55 1.16 -15.87
CA VAL A 89 -11.87 0.37 -14.65
C VAL A 89 -12.03 -1.13 -14.90
N GLU A 90 -12.49 -1.47 -16.11
CA GLU A 90 -12.84 -2.81 -16.55
C GLU A 90 -11.62 -3.74 -16.63
N THR A 91 -10.39 -3.19 -16.68
CA THR A 91 -9.14 -3.96 -16.76
C THR A 91 -8.43 -4.12 -15.40
N LEU A 92 -9.05 -3.68 -14.30
CA LEU A 92 -8.45 -3.80 -12.96
C LEU A 92 -8.20 -5.26 -12.58
N ASP A 93 -9.16 -6.15 -12.85
CA ASP A 93 -9.02 -7.58 -12.59
C ASP A 93 -7.85 -8.20 -13.38
N ASP A 94 -7.68 -7.84 -14.66
CA ASP A 94 -6.56 -8.31 -15.48
C ASP A 94 -5.20 -7.79 -14.98
N LEU A 95 -5.15 -6.54 -14.52
CA LEU A 95 -3.94 -5.95 -13.93
C LEU A 95 -3.58 -6.61 -12.60
N LEU A 96 -4.58 -6.83 -11.73
CA LEU A 96 -4.41 -7.57 -10.49
C LEU A 96 -3.96 -9.00 -10.75
N ALA A 97 -4.54 -9.69 -11.75
CA ALA A 97 -4.09 -11.01 -12.17
C ALA A 97 -2.63 -11.01 -12.65
N GLY A 98 -2.20 -9.97 -13.38
CA GLY A 98 -0.82 -9.78 -13.80
C GLY A 98 0.16 -9.57 -12.63
N VAL A 99 -0.26 -8.90 -11.57
CA VAL A 99 0.54 -8.76 -10.33
C VAL A 99 0.57 -10.08 -9.56
N ARG A 100 -0.57 -10.77 -9.41
CA ARG A 100 -0.68 -12.09 -8.74
C ARG A 100 0.25 -13.12 -9.36
N ARG A 101 0.28 -13.21 -10.69
CA ARG A 101 1.16 -14.13 -11.42
C ARG A 101 2.66 -13.90 -11.15
N ARG A 102 3.05 -12.71 -10.71
CA ARG A 102 4.44 -12.38 -10.33
C ARG A 102 4.76 -12.69 -8.87
N MET A 103 3.74 -12.85 -8.01
CA MET A 103 3.85 -12.98 -6.56
C MET A 103 3.57 -14.41 -6.06
N GLU A 104 3.87 -15.43 -6.88
CA GLU A 104 3.73 -16.86 -6.52
C GLU A 104 2.31 -17.28 -6.07
N ASP A 105 1.27 -16.78 -6.76
CA ASP A 105 -0.16 -17.16 -6.54
C ASP A 105 -0.77 -16.79 -5.18
N GLU A 106 -0.16 -15.88 -4.42
CA GLU A 106 -0.81 -15.35 -3.23
C GLU A 106 -1.95 -14.36 -3.60
N GLU A 107 -3.14 -14.56 -3.02
CA GLU A 107 -4.27 -13.65 -3.23
C GLU A 107 -4.17 -12.44 -2.30
N PRO A 108 -4.12 -11.21 -2.85
CA PRO A 108 -4.07 -10.03 -2.02
C PRO A 108 -5.46 -9.76 -1.42
N SER A 109 -5.48 -9.39 -0.15
CA SER A 109 -6.70 -9.08 0.58
C SER A 109 -7.06 -7.60 0.41
N PRO A 110 -8.31 -7.26 0.06
CA PRO A 110 -8.73 -5.87 0.02
C PRO A 110 -8.67 -5.28 1.44
N VAL A 111 -8.18 -4.05 1.54
CA VAL A 111 -8.16 -3.29 2.80
C VAL A 111 -8.90 -1.97 2.57
N PRO A 112 -9.81 -1.55 3.46
CA PRO A 112 -10.46 -0.25 3.32
C PRO A 112 -9.42 0.88 3.24
N VAL A 113 -9.62 1.85 2.34
CA VAL A 113 -8.68 2.98 2.14
C VAL A 113 -8.45 3.73 3.45
N ALA A 114 -9.52 3.98 4.21
CA ALA A 114 -9.46 4.64 5.52
C ALA A 114 -8.68 3.84 6.58
N ASP A 115 -8.66 2.51 6.47
CA ASP A 115 -7.87 1.67 7.37
C ASP A 115 -6.39 1.61 6.93
N TRP A 116 -6.12 1.79 5.64
CA TRP A 116 -4.74 1.87 5.14
C TRP A 116 -4.11 3.21 5.51
N PHE A 117 -4.82 4.30 5.23
CA PHE A 117 -4.44 5.67 5.53
C PHE A 117 -5.29 6.17 6.69
N PRO A 118 -5.01 5.73 7.94
CA PRO A 118 -5.74 6.27 9.08
C PRO A 118 -5.51 7.77 9.12
N GLU A 119 -6.60 8.52 9.31
CA GLU A 119 -6.47 9.94 9.62
C GLU A 119 -5.57 10.08 10.86
N PRO A 120 -4.63 11.04 10.87
CA PRO A 120 -3.89 11.31 12.10
C PRO A 120 -4.92 11.64 13.19
N ASP A 121 -4.90 10.90 14.30
CA ASP A 121 -5.70 11.18 15.48
C ASP A 121 -5.56 12.68 15.79
N ASP A 122 -6.61 13.46 15.55
CA ASP A 122 -6.66 14.87 15.94
C ASP A 122 -6.52 14.85 17.47
N PRO A 123 -5.44 15.40 18.06
CA PRO A 123 -5.28 15.35 19.50
C PRO A 123 -6.54 15.99 20.12
N PRO A 124 -7.11 15.42 21.20
CA PRO A 124 -8.35 15.92 21.74
C PRO A 124 -8.19 17.41 22.01
N ARG A 125 -8.98 18.24 21.31
CA ARG A 125 -9.04 19.68 21.53
C ARG A 125 -9.31 19.86 23.02
N LYS A 126 -8.27 20.30 23.75
CA LYS A 126 -8.44 20.69 25.14
C LYS A 126 -9.38 21.89 25.15
N GLY A 127 -10.60 21.66 25.62
CA GLY A 127 -11.50 22.72 26.07
C GLY A 127 -10.99 23.38 27.34
#